data_AF-A0A3B0T5J9-F1
#
_entry.id   AF-A0A3B0T5J9-F1
#
_cell.length_a   1.000
_cell.length_b   1.000
_cell.length_c   1.000
_cell.angle_alpha   90.00
_cell.angle_beta   90.00
_cell.angle_gamma   90.00
#
_symmetry.space_group_name_H-M   'P 1'
#
loop_
_entity.id
_entity.type
_entity.pdbx_description
1 polymer ?
#
loop_
_entity_poly.entity_id
_entity_poly.type
_entity_poly.pdbx_seq_one_letter_code
_entity_poly.pdbx_strand_id
1 'polypeptide(L)'
;MIKETILMIMLTGGGDMPVDASFIEVDDLTSCEERAANAIAVFPQAAIKYVGHHCVSSKIRFDDFLHNPEPVGPKYIFNLVFSGDGSGLAAAQSYSSLKECEKAGGENCVIAYQDIRK
;
A
#
# COMPACT_ATOMS: atom_id res chain seq x y z
N MET A 1 -13.37 -16.88 15.10
CA MET A 1 -13.61 -15.66 14.30
C MET A 1 -12.27 -15.02 14.04
N ILE A 2 -11.91 -14.73 12.79
CA ILE A 2 -10.69 -13.98 12.48
C ILE A 2 -10.96 -12.53 12.87
N LYS A 3 -10.16 -11.96 13.76
CA LYS A 3 -10.28 -10.56 14.19
C LYS A 3 -9.87 -9.66 13.02
N GLU A 4 -10.75 -8.75 12.62
CA GLU A 4 -10.44 -7.73 11.61
C GLU A 4 -9.49 -6.69 12.22
N THR A 5 -8.54 -6.21 11.41
CA THR A 5 -7.63 -5.12 11.76
C THR A 5 -7.88 -3.94 10.82
N ILE A 6 -7.41 -2.75 11.18
CA ILE A 6 -7.37 -1.64 10.23
C ILE A 6 -6.04 -1.66 9.49
N LEU A 7 -6.11 -1.49 8.18
CA LEU A 7 -4.97 -1.43 7.29
C LEU A 7 -4.87 -0.01 6.72
N MET A 8 -3.77 0.66 7.02
CA MET A 8 -3.39 1.93 6.42
C MET A 8 -2.60 1.66 5.14
N ILE A 9 -3.11 2.16 4.01
CA ILE A 9 -2.44 2.09 2.71
C ILE A 9 -1.93 3.50 2.40
N MET A 10 -0.62 3.72 2.47
CA MET A 10 0.01 4.98 2.14
C MET A 10 0.52 4.97 0.71
N LEU A 11 0.11 5.95 -0.08
CA LEU A 11 0.48 6.11 -1.48
C LEU A 11 1.49 7.25 -1.62
N THR A 12 2.67 6.93 -2.15
CA THR A 12 3.78 7.87 -2.36
C THR A 12 4.29 7.76 -3.79
N GLY A 13 4.82 8.85 -4.37
CA GLY A 13 5.32 8.86 -5.74
C GLY A 13 6.79 9.29 -5.86
N GLY A 14 7.41 8.91 -6.97
CA GLY A 14 8.74 9.38 -7.37
C GLY A 14 8.75 9.80 -8.85
N GLY A 15 8.78 11.11 -9.12
CA GLY A 15 8.90 11.65 -10.50
C GLY A 15 7.74 11.29 -11.43
N ASP A 16 8.06 10.89 -12.67
CA ASP A 16 7.14 10.59 -13.78
C ASP A 16 6.66 9.11 -13.83
N MET A 17 6.82 8.35 -12.74
CA MET A 17 6.66 6.88 -12.65
C MET A 17 5.78 6.49 -11.44
N PRO A 18 5.23 5.25 -11.39
CA PRO A 18 4.01 4.95 -10.63
C PRO A 18 4.14 5.03 -9.10
N VAL A 19 2.98 5.12 -8.47
CA VAL A 19 2.76 5.32 -7.04
C VAL A 19 3.19 4.07 -6.25
N ASP A 20 4.21 4.20 -5.40
CA ASP A 20 4.56 3.21 -4.38
C ASP A 20 3.46 3.16 -3.31
N ALA A 21 3.13 1.95 -2.85
CA ALA A 21 2.18 1.73 -1.75
C ALA A 21 2.85 1.04 -0.57
N SER A 22 2.67 1.62 0.62
CA SER A 22 3.04 1.00 1.89
C SER A 22 1.78 0.54 2.62
N PHE A 23 1.81 -0.65 3.19
CA PHE A 23 0.68 -1.26 3.91
C PHE A 23 1.07 -1.42 5.38
N ILE A 24 0.34 -0.76 6.27
CA ILE A 24 0.69 -0.65 7.69
C ILE A 24 -0.52 -1.06 8.52
N GLU A 25 -0.35 -2.06 9.39
CA GLU A 25 -1.37 -2.45 10.35
C GLU A 25 -1.49 -1.38 11.46
N VAL A 26 -2.73 -0.99 11.78
CA VAL A 26 -3.05 -0.02 12.83
C VAL A 26 -4.24 -0.51 13.66
N ASP A 27 -4.31 -0.06 14.90
CA ASP A 27 -5.25 -0.60 15.89
C ASP A 27 -6.71 -0.28 15.57
N ASP A 28 -6.97 0.93 15.06
CA ASP A 28 -8.30 1.41 14.70
C ASP A 28 -8.25 2.54 13.66
N LEU A 29 -9.43 3.00 13.22
CA LEU A 29 -9.55 4.04 12.19
C LEU A 29 -9.01 5.40 12.66
N THR A 30 -9.18 5.74 13.94
CA THR A 30 -8.64 6.99 14.50
C THR A 30 -7.11 6.98 14.47
N SER A 31 -6.51 5.86 14.89
CA SER A 31 -5.07 5.63 14.88
C SER A 31 -4.50 5.62 13.47
N CYS A 32 -5.28 5.18 12.48
CA CYS A 32 -4.91 5.23 11.06
C CYS A 32 -4.72 6.66 10.58
N GLU A 33 -5.73 7.51 10.75
CA GLU A 33 -5.71 8.91 10.30
C GLU A 33 -4.62 9.72 11.03
N GLU A 34 -4.44 9.50 12.34
CA GLU A 34 -3.38 10.15 13.12
C GLU A 34 -1.98 9.73 12.64
N ARG A 35 -1.75 8.44 12.38
CA ARG A 35 -0.48 7.96 11.85
C ARG A 35 -0.23 8.46 10.42
N ALA A 36 -1.25 8.49 9.57
CA ALA A 36 -1.14 9.04 8.22
C ALA A 36 -0.73 10.52 8.26
N ALA A 37 -1.39 11.33 9.09
CA ALA A 37 -1.05 12.75 9.27
C ALA A 37 0.40 12.95 9.74
N ASN A 38 0.86 12.14 10.70
CA ASN A 38 2.24 12.18 11.18
C ASN A 38 3.25 11.80 10.09
N ALA A 39 2.96 10.77 9.29
CA ALA A 39 3.80 10.36 8.17
C ALA A 39 3.87 11.45 7.09
N ILE A 40 2.73 12.03 6.71
CA ILE A 40 2.64 13.11 5.72
C ILE A 40 3.47 14.33 6.15
N ALA A 41 3.49 14.66 7.44
CA ALA A 41 4.25 15.79 7.96
C ALA A 41 5.77 15.64 7.82
N VAL A 42 6.30 14.40 7.75
CA VAL A 42 7.74 14.13 7.63
C VAL A 42 8.18 13.85 6.20
N PHE A 43 7.28 13.45 5.31
CA PHE A 43 7.58 13.11 3.91
C PHE A 43 8.33 14.20 3.12
N PRO A 44 8.03 15.52 3.26
CA PRO A 44 8.80 16.56 2.59
C PRO A 44 10.29 16.58 2.98
N GLN A 45 10.62 16.23 4.22
CA GLN A 45 12.00 16.20 4.71
C GLN A 45 12.78 15.01 4.13
N ALA A 46 12.08 13.94 3.77
CA ALA A 46 12.64 12.74 3.15
C ALA A 46 12.56 12.78 1.60
N ALA A 47 12.14 13.91 1.01
CA ALA A 47 11.88 14.04 -0.43
C ALA A 47 10.87 13.00 -0.99
N ILE A 48 9.94 12.56 -0.15
CA ILE A 48 8.86 11.63 -0.53
C ILE A 48 7.65 12.46 -0.98
N LYS A 49 7.12 12.17 -2.18
CA LYS A 49 5.92 12.85 -2.68
C LYS A 49 4.67 12.10 -2.19
N TYR A 50 3.91 12.70 -1.29
CA TYR A 50 2.60 12.17 -0.89
C TYR A 50 1.59 12.21 -2.05
N VAL A 51 0.85 11.12 -2.24
CA VAL A 51 -0.22 11.02 -3.25
C VAL A 51 -1.59 10.85 -2.58
N GLY A 52 -1.69 10.00 -1.57
CA GLY A 52 -2.96 9.68 -0.91
C GLY A 52 -2.77 8.65 0.20
N HIS A 53 -3.84 8.37 0.94
CA HIS A 53 -3.90 7.20 1.82
C HIS A 53 -5.33 6.68 1.97
N HIS A 54 -5.44 5.43 2.42
CA HIS A 54 -6.71 4.79 2.73
C HIS A 54 -6.63 4.02 4.05
N CYS A 55 -7.71 4.06 4.82
CA CYS A 55 -7.87 3.31 6.07
C CYS A 55 -9.00 2.29 5.88
N VAL A 56 -8.65 1.01 5.72
CA VAL A 56 -9.64 -0.04 5.37
C VAL A 56 -9.67 -1.13 6.44
N SER A 57 -10.87 -1.61 6.79
CA SER A 57 -11.00 -2.83 7.59
C SER A 57 -10.56 -4.03 6.76
N SER A 58 -9.68 -4.86 7.31
CA SER A 58 -9.05 -5.96 6.61
C SER A 58 -8.93 -7.20 7.49
N LYS A 59 -9.14 -8.36 6.88
CA LYS A 59 -8.76 -9.67 7.48
C LYS A 59 -7.33 -10.07 7.13
N ILE A 60 -6.69 -9.31 6.24
CA ILE A 60 -5.32 -9.49 5.76
C ILE A 60 -4.40 -8.65 6.66
N ARG A 61 -3.37 -9.29 7.20
CA ARG A 61 -2.34 -8.66 8.04
C ARG A 61 -1.05 -8.52 7.24
N PHE A 62 -0.38 -7.39 7.42
CA PHE A 62 0.93 -7.11 6.82
C PHE A 62 1.89 -6.87 7.97
N ASP A 63 2.98 -7.64 8.00
CA ASP A 63 4.04 -7.42 8.97
C ASP A 63 4.87 -6.18 8.57
N ASP A 64 5.46 -5.52 9.56
CA ASP A 64 6.33 -4.35 9.35
C ASP A 64 7.40 -4.67 8.30
N PHE A 65 7.38 -3.90 7.22
CA PHE A 65 8.33 -4.01 6.12
C PHE A 65 9.58 -3.19 6.42
N LEU A 66 10.72 -3.87 6.56
CA LEU A 66 12.01 -3.21 6.62
C LEU A 66 12.53 -3.01 5.18
N HIS A 67 12.77 -1.76 4.78
CA HIS A 67 13.38 -1.45 3.48
C HIS A 67 14.80 -2.03 3.31
N ASN A 68 15.39 -2.57 4.37
CA ASN A 68 16.74 -3.12 4.32
C ASN A 68 16.88 -4.31 5.28
N PRO A 69 17.31 -5.49 4.81
CA PRO A 69 17.65 -5.83 3.42
C PRO A 69 16.43 -5.83 2.49
N GLU A 70 16.65 -5.51 1.21
CA GLU A 70 15.62 -5.68 0.17
C GLU A 70 15.13 -7.14 0.22
N PRO A 71 13.82 -7.40 0.28
CA PRO A 71 13.32 -8.75 0.39
C PRO A 71 13.69 -9.57 -0.83
N VAL A 72 14.32 -10.71 -0.57
CA VAL A 72 14.66 -11.73 -1.58
C VAL A 72 13.48 -12.65 -1.92
N GLY A 73 12.30 -12.40 -1.33
CA GLY A 73 11.08 -13.17 -1.58
C GLY A 73 10.43 -12.87 -2.94
N PRO A 74 9.44 -13.68 -3.36
CA PRO A 74 8.69 -13.45 -4.57
C PRO A 74 8.04 -12.06 -4.57
N LYS A 75 8.18 -11.35 -5.69
CA LYS A 75 7.50 -10.07 -5.93
C LYS A 75 6.12 -10.36 -6.54
N TYR A 76 5.09 -9.73 -5.98
CA TYR A 76 3.72 -9.79 -6.47
C TYR A 76 3.32 -8.40 -6.91
N ILE A 77 2.58 -8.32 -8.02
CA ILE A 77 2.20 -7.04 -8.61
C ILE A 77 0.69 -7.00 -8.67
N PHE A 78 0.10 -5.92 -8.17
CA PHE A 78 -1.34 -5.76 -8.09
C PHE A 78 -1.77 -4.41 -8.64
N ASN A 79 -2.93 -4.35 -9.29
CA ASN A 79 -3.72 -3.13 -9.39
C ASN A 79 -4.71 -3.09 -8.22
N LEU A 80 -4.64 -2.06 -7.40
CA LEU A 80 -5.65 -1.81 -6.36
C LEU A 80 -6.83 -1.05 -6.96
N VAL A 81 -8.00 -1.69 -6.98
CA VAL A 81 -9.26 -1.11 -7.46
C VAL A 81 -10.07 -0.68 -6.26
N PHE A 82 -10.29 0.62 -6.11
CA PHE A 82 -11.10 1.18 -5.04
C PHE A 82 -12.57 1.33 -5.48
N SER A 83 -13.48 1.41 -4.51
CA SER A 83 -14.87 1.77 -4.76
C SER A 83 -14.96 3.16 -5.39
N GLY A 84 -16.06 3.45 -6.12
CA GLY A 84 -16.21 4.72 -6.83
C GLY A 84 -16.21 5.96 -5.93
N ASP A 85 -16.46 5.80 -4.63
CA ASP A 85 -16.36 6.84 -3.60
C ASP A 85 -15.00 6.85 -2.87
N GLY A 86 -14.06 5.96 -3.25
CA GLY A 86 -12.74 5.81 -2.65
C GLY A 86 -12.73 5.26 -1.23
N SER A 87 -13.89 4.89 -0.67
CA SER A 87 -14.04 4.50 0.74
C SER A 87 -13.53 3.09 1.06
N GLY A 88 -13.36 2.23 0.05
CA GLY A 88 -12.93 0.86 0.25
C GLY A 88 -12.16 0.28 -0.92
N LEU A 89 -11.36 -0.74 -0.64
CA LEU A 89 -10.74 -1.57 -1.67
C LEU A 89 -11.79 -2.55 -2.21
N ALA A 90 -12.20 -2.37 -3.46
CA ALA A 90 -13.16 -3.24 -4.13
C ALA A 90 -12.50 -4.51 -4.68
N ALA A 91 -11.27 -4.42 -5.20
CA ALA A 91 -10.49 -5.57 -5.66
C ALA A 91 -8.98 -5.31 -5.65
N ALA A 92 -8.20 -6.39 -5.63
CA ALA A 92 -6.77 -6.38 -5.93
C ALA A 92 -6.50 -7.36 -7.09
N GLN A 93 -6.23 -6.84 -8.28
CA GLN A 93 -6.02 -7.64 -9.49
C GLN A 93 -4.53 -7.91 -9.68
N SER A 94 -4.12 -9.17 -9.73
CA SER A 94 -2.71 -9.55 -9.88
C SER A 94 -2.22 -9.49 -11.33
N TYR A 95 -0.98 -9.07 -11.53
CA TYR A 95 -0.28 -9.06 -12.82
C TYR A 95 1.11 -9.68 -12.69
N SER A 96 1.69 -10.08 -13.82
CA SER A 96 3.05 -10.64 -13.85
C SER A 96 4.14 -9.56 -13.85
N SER A 97 3.81 -8.33 -14.26
CA SER A 97 4.73 -7.19 -14.29
C SER A 97 4.01 -5.85 -14.14
N LEU A 98 4.72 -4.80 -13.72
CA LEU A 98 4.17 -3.43 -13.64
C LEU A 98 3.70 -2.96 -15.03
N LYS A 99 4.49 -3.25 -16.05
CA LYS A 99 4.17 -2.92 -17.45
C LYS A 99 2.88 -3.59 -17.94
N GLU A 100 2.58 -4.79 -17.45
CA GLU A 100 1.33 -5.48 -17.79
C GLU A 100 0.14 -4.83 -17.07
N CYS A 101 0.31 -4.49 -15.79
CA CYS A 101 -0.69 -3.76 -15.01
C CYS A 101 -1.05 -2.41 -15.67
N GLU A 102 -0.04 -1.62 -16.04
CA GLU A 102 -0.23 -0.33 -16.72
C GLU A 102 -0.92 -0.49 -18.08
N LYS A 103 -0.50 -1.46 -18.90
CA LYS A 103 -1.12 -1.73 -20.21
C LYS A 103 -2.57 -2.17 -20.10
N ALA A 104 -2.95 -2.82 -19.00
CA ALA A 104 -4.32 -3.21 -18.72
C ALA A 104 -5.18 -2.03 -18.21
N GLY A 105 -4.61 -0.83 -18.08
CA GLY A 105 -5.31 0.35 -17.57
C GLY A 105 -5.36 0.41 -16.05
N GLY A 106 -4.47 -0.30 -15.35
CA GLY A 106 -4.35 -0.20 -13.90
C GLY A 106 -3.87 1.19 -13.47
N GLU A 107 -4.62 1.85 -12.61
CA GLU A 107 -4.30 3.19 -12.11
C GLU A 107 -3.42 3.15 -10.84
N ASN A 108 -3.51 2.06 -10.06
CA ASN A 108 -2.79 1.89 -8.80
C ASN A 108 -1.97 0.60 -8.83
N CYS A 109 -0.98 0.54 -9.73
CA CYS A 109 -0.08 -0.60 -9.88
C CYS A 109 1.00 -0.59 -8.79
N VAL A 110 0.92 -1.55 -7.86
CA VAL A 110 1.79 -1.65 -6.67
C VAL A 110 2.59 -2.95 -6.69
N ILE A 111 3.81 -2.91 -6.14
CA ILE A 111 4.62 -4.09 -5.89
C ILE A 111 4.48 -4.45 -4.41
N ALA A 112 4.02 -5.66 -4.13
CA ALA A 112 4.07 -6.27 -2.81
C ALA A 112 5.13 -7.37 -2.77
N TYR A 113 5.83 -7.49 -1.66
CA TYR A 113 6.79 -8.55 -1.42
C TYR A 113 6.20 -9.53 -0.42
N GLN A 114 6.30 -10.83 -0.69
CA GLN A 114 6.09 -11.79 0.39
C GLN A 114 7.40 -11.89 1.17
N ASP A 115 7.36 -11.46 2.42
CA ASP A 115 8.47 -11.65 3.33
C ASP A 115 8.55 -13.15 3.71
N ILE A 116 9.56 -13.85 3.18
CA ILE A 116 9.86 -15.23 3.59
C ILE A 116 10.84 -15.15 4.77
N ARG A 117 10.42 -14.55 5.88
CA ARG A 117 11.11 -14.77 7.15
C ARG A 117 10.76 -16.19 7.63
N LYS A 118 11.78 -17.05 7.70
CA LYS A 118 11.71 -18.40 8.28
C LYS A 118 11.49 -18.35 9.78
#